data_AF-A0A7M4FEP1-F1
#
_entry.id   AF-A0A7M4FEP1-F1
#
_cell.length_a   1.000
_cell.length_b   1.000
_cell.length_c   1.000
_cell.angle_alpha   90.00
_cell.angle_beta   90.00
_cell.angle_gamma   90.00
#
_symmetry.space_group_name_H-M   'P 1'
#
loop_
_entity.id
_entity.type
_entity.pdbx_description
1 polymer ?
#
loop_
_entity_poly.entity_id
_entity_poly.type
_entity_poly.pdbx_seq_one_letter_code
_entity_poly.pdbx_strand_id
1 'polypeptide(L)'
;INECLDYRTAGPNSCYFDKKHTNLWTTYNITVRATNELGTNISDPHYVDVASIVQPAAPVDLSLEVKQSAGTLYLWAKWSPPPLVNVRLRWLVLSYELRLKPEGKEEWQTVFVGQQTQYKVLKLYHGLKYVVQVRCIPDRGEWSEWSSESYIQIPNGYKHMGKLFKRKMYTPMVLSSP
;
A
#
# COMPACT_ATOMS: atom_id res chain seq x y z
N ILE A 1 -37.85 -5.00 -13.81
CA ILE A 1 -37.52 -4.60 -12.42
C ILE A 1 -37.00 -5.86 -11.76
N ASN A 2 -35.74 -5.87 -11.32
CA ASN A 2 -35.13 -7.01 -10.66
C ASN A 2 -35.10 -6.72 -9.16
N GLU A 3 -35.71 -7.59 -8.35
CA GLU A 3 -35.62 -7.49 -6.90
C GLU A 3 -34.30 -8.07 -6.40
N CYS A 4 -33.87 -7.69 -5.19
CA CYS A 4 -32.69 -8.30 -4.59
C CYS A 4 -32.88 -9.81 -4.47
N LEU A 5 -31.90 -10.57 -4.92
CA LEU A 5 -31.95 -12.03 -4.87
C LEU A 5 -31.58 -12.58 -3.49
N ASP A 6 -30.96 -11.76 -2.65
CA ASP A 6 -30.53 -12.15 -1.30
C ASP A 6 -30.78 -11.05 -0.26
N TYR A 7 -31.99 -11.05 0.30
CA TYR A 7 -32.36 -10.23 1.46
C TYR A 7 -32.04 -10.91 2.82
N ARG A 8 -31.49 -12.14 2.82
CA ARG A 8 -31.39 -12.94 4.06
C ARG A 8 -29.95 -13.17 4.51
N THR A 9 -29.05 -13.52 3.59
CA THR A 9 -27.64 -13.78 3.91
C THR A 9 -26.75 -12.55 3.76
N ALA A 10 -27.24 -11.48 3.13
CA ALA A 10 -26.55 -10.20 3.05
C ALA A 10 -26.45 -9.46 4.40
N GLY A 11 -27.25 -9.85 5.40
CA GLY A 11 -27.35 -9.16 6.69
C GLY A 11 -28.63 -8.33 6.84
N PRO A 12 -28.81 -7.64 7.99
CA PRO A 12 -29.98 -6.80 8.23
C PRO A 12 -29.97 -5.57 7.32
N ASN A 13 -31.10 -5.32 6.65
CA ASN A 13 -31.32 -4.15 5.78
C ASN A 13 -30.29 -4.00 4.66
N SER A 14 -29.82 -5.11 4.09
CA SER A 14 -28.83 -5.12 3.03
C SER A 14 -29.28 -5.99 1.84
N CYS A 15 -28.60 -5.78 0.72
CA CYS A 15 -28.78 -6.55 -0.50
C CYS A 15 -27.40 -6.88 -1.09
N TYR A 16 -27.19 -8.15 -1.44
CA TYR A 16 -25.96 -8.60 -2.09
C TYR A 16 -26.18 -8.87 -3.58
N PHE A 17 -25.31 -8.29 -4.41
CA PHE A 17 -25.26 -8.54 -5.85
C PHE A 17 -24.02 -9.37 -6.18
N ASP A 18 -24.23 -10.58 -6.69
CA ASP A 18 -23.14 -11.46 -7.10
C ASP A 18 -22.52 -11.05 -8.45
N LYS A 19 -21.47 -11.74 -8.87
CA LYS A 19 -20.78 -11.49 -10.14
C LYS A 19 -21.71 -11.56 -11.38
N LYS A 20 -22.80 -12.33 -11.36
CA LYS A 20 -23.74 -12.42 -12.49
C LYS A 20 -24.64 -11.20 -12.58
N HIS A 21 -24.83 -10.49 -11.46
CA HIS A 21 -25.71 -9.33 -11.35
C HIS A 21 -24.93 -8.00 -11.24
N THR A 22 -23.60 -8.03 -11.24
CA THR A 22 -22.72 -6.85 -11.18
C THR A 22 -21.98 -6.63 -12.50
N ASN A 23 -22.16 -5.44 -13.10
CA ASN A 23 -21.48 -4.97 -14.31
C ASN A 23 -20.81 -3.62 -14.04
N LEU A 24 -19.51 -3.52 -14.34
CA LEU A 24 -18.66 -2.35 -14.06
C LEU A 24 -18.99 -1.12 -14.91
N TRP A 25 -19.71 -1.28 -16.02
CA TRP A 25 -20.02 -0.19 -16.95
C TRP A 25 -21.52 0.12 -17.00
N THR A 26 -22.24 -0.22 -15.93
CA THR A 26 -23.68 -0.02 -15.83
C THR A 26 -23.98 0.81 -14.59
N THR A 27 -24.70 1.90 -14.78
CA THR A 27 -25.28 2.64 -13.65
C THR A 27 -26.53 1.92 -13.17
N TYR A 28 -26.51 1.48 -11.91
CA TYR A 28 -27.65 0.87 -11.25
C TYR A 28 -28.55 1.96 -10.67
N ASN A 29 -29.85 1.83 -10.86
CA ASN A 29 -30.85 2.64 -10.17
C ASN A 29 -31.53 1.74 -9.13
N ILE A 30 -31.27 2.03 -7.86
CA ILE A 30 -31.71 1.22 -6.73
C ILE A 30 -32.75 2.01 -5.94
N THR A 31 -33.87 1.37 -5.64
CA THR A 31 -34.89 1.89 -4.72
C THR A 31 -35.16 0.85 -3.65
N VAL A 32 -35.47 1.31 -2.44
CA VAL A 32 -35.86 0.45 -1.33
C VAL A 32 -37.35 0.65 -1.07
N ARG A 33 -38.09 -0.46 -1.06
CA ARG A 33 -39.52 -0.49 -0.73
C ARG A 33 -39.70 -1.03 0.68
N ALA A 34 -40.43 -0.30 1.51
CA ALA A 34 -40.82 -0.72 2.85
C ALA A 34 -42.35 -0.80 2.93
N THR A 35 -42.87 -1.92 3.45
CA THR A 35 -44.31 -2.18 3.56
C THR A 35 -44.66 -2.59 4.99
N ASN A 36 -45.74 -2.04 5.54
CA ASN A 36 -46.35 -2.43 6.80
C ASN A 36 -47.89 -2.52 6.65
N GLU A 37 -48.61 -2.77 7.75
CA GLU A 37 -50.08 -2.87 7.74
C GLU A 37 -50.80 -1.59 7.29
N LEU A 38 -50.14 -0.43 7.42
CA LEU A 38 -50.70 0.88 7.07
C LEU A 38 -50.43 1.28 5.62
N GLY A 39 -49.51 0.60 4.93
CA GLY A 39 -49.22 0.87 3.52
C GLY A 39 -47.78 0.58 3.12
N THR A 40 -47.40 1.13 1.97
CA THR A 40 -46.07 0.98 1.36
C THR A 40 -45.47 2.34 1.09
N ASN A 41 -44.18 2.49 1.38
CA ASN A 41 -43.38 3.64 0.97
C ASN A 41 -42.16 3.18 0.16
N ILE A 42 -41.70 4.02 -0.76
CA ILE A 42 -40.55 3.75 -1.63
C ILE A 42 -39.56 4.91 -1.48
N SER A 43 -38.28 4.60 -1.35
CA SER A 43 -37.22 5.60 -1.28
C SER A 43 -37.07 6.37 -2.60
N ASP A 44 -36.39 7.51 -2.53
CA ASP A 44 -35.84 8.13 -3.74
C ASP A 44 -34.88 7.16 -4.46
N PRO A 45 -34.76 7.25 -5.80
CA PRO A 45 -33.82 6.44 -6.56
C PRO A 45 -32.38 6.81 -6.24
N HIS A 46 -31.56 5.79 -5.96
CA HIS A 46 -30.12 5.93 -5.77
C HIS A 46 -29.36 5.37 -6.98
N TYR A 47 -28.55 6.23 -7.61
CA TYR A 47 -27.76 5.86 -8.78
C TYR A 47 -26.35 5.47 -8.37
N VAL A 48 -25.93 4.27 -8.75
CA VAL A 48 -24.63 3.69 -8.40
C VAL A 48 -23.87 3.30 -9.66
N ASP A 49 -22.69 3.89 -9.84
CA ASP A 49 -21.67 3.36 -10.75
C ASP A 49 -20.76 2.42 -9.94
N VAL A 50 -20.74 1.14 -10.30
CA VAL A 50 -19.96 0.15 -9.56
C VAL A 50 -18.47 0.49 -9.58
N ALA A 51 -17.97 1.06 -10.68
CA ALA A 51 -16.56 1.40 -10.81
C ALA A 51 -16.14 2.53 -9.84
N SER A 52 -17.06 3.35 -9.33
CA SER A 52 -16.75 4.45 -8.42
C SER A 52 -16.87 4.10 -6.93
N ILE A 53 -17.37 2.90 -6.61
CA ILE A 53 -17.54 2.43 -5.22
C ILE A 53 -16.63 1.24 -4.88
N VAL A 54 -15.65 0.93 -5.74
CA VAL A 54 -14.71 -0.17 -5.50
C VAL A 54 -13.80 0.16 -4.34
N GLN A 55 -13.81 -0.70 -3.31
CA GLN A 55 -12.80 -0.72 -2.26
C GLN A 55 -11.99 -2.02 -2.37
N PRO A 56 -10.70 -1.97 -2.74
CA PRO A 56 -9.88 -3.17 -2.84
C PRO A 56 -9.50 -3.71 -1.45
N ALA A 57 -9.09 -4.97 -1.40
CA ALA A 57 -8.38 -5.50 -0.24
C ALA A 57 -6.99 -4.83 -0.09
N ALA A 58 -6.40 -4.91 1.10
CA ALA A 58 -5.06 -4.37 1.34
C ALA A 58 -3.99 -5.10 0.49
N PRO A 59 -2.90 -4.44 0.09
CA PRO A 59 -1.75 -5.09 -0.53
C PRO A 59 -1.15 -6.15 0.42
N VAL A 60 -0.50 -7.15 -0.17
CA VAL A 60 0.05 -8.31 0.57
C VAL A 60 1.56 -8.41 0.39
N ASP A 61 2.21 -9.29 1.14
CA ASP A 61 3.64 -9.58 1.04
C ASP A 61 4.56 -8.36 1.21
N LEU A 62 4.21 -7.43 2.09
CA LEU A 62 5.07 -6.29 2.41
C LEU A 62 6.39 -6.80 3.02
N SER A 63 7.47 -6.69 2.25
CA SER A 63 8.83 -7.06 2.64
C SER A 63 9.71 -5.82 2.74
N LEU A 64 10.56 -5.81 3.77
CA LEU A 64 11.39 -4.68 4.14
C LEU A 64 12.86 -5.12 4.17
N GLU A 65 13.72 -4.41 3.45
CA GLU A 65 15.17 -4.66 3.42
C GLU A 65 15.94 -3.36 3.63
N VAL A 66 16.92 -3.36 4.53
CA VAL A 66 17.88 -2.25 4.63
C VAL A 66 19.01 -2.48 3.63
N LYS A 67 19.25 -1.49 2.78
CA LYS A 67 20.31 -1.51 1.78
C LYS A 67 21.17 -0.26 1.85
N GLN A 68 22.40 -0.37 1.35
CA GLN A 68 23.32 0.74 1.21
C GLN A 68 23.73 0.88 -0.26
N SER A 69 23.69 2.09 -0.79
CA SER A 69 24.20 2.39 -2.13
C SER A 69 24.88 3.76 -2.12
N ALA A 70 26.09 3.83 -2.69
CA ALA A 70 26.93 5.03 -2.70
C ALA A 70 27.05 5.70 -1.32
N GLY A 71 27.24 4.89 -0.27
CA GLY A 71 27.37 5.36 1.12
C GLY A 71 26.04 5.72 1.81
N THR A 72 24.93 5.84 1.08
CA THR A 72 23.62 6.18 1.63
C THR A 72 22.82 4.92 2.00
N LEU A 73 22.37 4.85 3.24
CA LEU A 73 21.46 3.82 3.74
C LEU A 73 20.01 4.15 3.35
N TYR A 74 19.25 3.15 2.94
CA TYR A 74 17.85 3.28 2.60
C TYR A 74 17.06 2.02 2.94
N LEU A 75 15.77 2.18 3.17
CA LEU A 75 14.82 1.09 3.28
C LEU A 75 14.23 0.80 1.91
N TRP A 76 14.37 -0.43 1.45
CA TRP A 76 13.69 -0.95 0.27
C TRP A 76 12.43 -1.69 0.74
N ALA A 77 11.26 -1.12 0.46
CA ALA A 77 9.97 -1.76 0.68
C ALA A 77 9.47 -2.37 -0.65
N LYS A 78 8.94 -3.60 -0.61
CA LYS A 78 8.30 -4.28 -1.77
C LYS A 78 7.02 -4.95 -1.31
N TRP A 79 6.02 -5.01 -2.18
CA TRP A 79 4.73 -5.66 -1.89
C TRP A 79 4.12 -6.25 -3.16
N SER A 80 3.04 -7.00 -2.98
CA SER A 80 2.20 -7.56 -4.04
C SER A 80 0.83 -6.88 -4.06
N PRO A 81 0.18 -6.75 -5.24
CA PRO A 81 -1.22 -6.37 -5.31
C PRO A 81 -2.11 -7.40 -4.58
N PRO A 82 -3.36 -7.03 -4.20
CA PRO A 82 -4.25 -7.96 -3.53
C PRO A 82 -4.57 -9.20 -4.41
N PRO A 83 -4.68 -10.42 -3.84
CA PRO A 83 -4.78 -11.68 -4.62
C PRO A 83 -5.97 -11.79 -5.58
N LEU A 84 -7.07 -11.09 -5.27
CA LEU A 84 -8.30 -11.11 -6.07
C LEU A 84 -8.29 -10.08 -7.22
N VAL A 85 -7.28 -9.22 -7.28
CA VAL A 85 -7.13 -8.31 -8.40
C VAL A 85 -6.41 -9.06 -9.51
N ASN A 86 -7.15 -9.54 -10.51
CA ASN A 86 -6.54 -10.04 -11.74
C ASN A 86 -6.00 -8.86 -12.56
N VAL A 87 -4.89 -8.26 -12.09
CA VAL A 87 -4.20 -7.11 -12.71
C VAL A 87 -3.81 -7.41 -14.16
N ARG A 88 -3.68 -8.70 -14.54
CA ARG A 88 -3.40 -9.13 -15.91
C ARG A 88 -4.52 -8.80 -16.90
N LEU A 89 -5.73 -8.53 -16.41
CA LEU A 89 -6.87 -8.14 -17.24
C LEU A 89 -6.97 -6.61 -17.47
N ARG A 90 -5.98 -5.81 -17.02
CA ARG A 90 -5.85 -4.35 -17.28
C ARG A 90 -7.04 -3.45 -16.89
N TRP A 91 -8.09 -3.98 -16.25
CA TRP A 91 -9.28 -3.20 -15.92
C TRP A 91 -9.17 -2.44 -14.58
N LEU A 92 -8.31 -2.90 -13.67
CA LEU A 92 -8.11 -2.25 -12.36
C LEU A 92 -6.65 -1.81 -12.23
N VAL A 93 -6.41 -0.51 -12.35
CA VAL A 93 -5.10 0.10 -12.12
C VAL A 93 -5.07 0.59 -10.67
N LEU A 94 -4.11 0.11 -9.89
CA LEU A 94 -3.95 0.50 -8.49
C LEU A 94 -2.77 1.45 -8.33
N SER A 95 -3.00 2.51 -7.57
CA SER A 95 -1.94 3.34 -7.00
C SER A 95 -1.76 3.00 -5.53
N TYR A 96 -0.53 3.16 -5.02
CA TYR A 96 -0.14 2.76 -3.68
C TYR A 96 0.30 3.96 -2.85
N GLU A 97 0.05 3.86 -1.56
CA GLU A 97 0.53 4.79 -0.56
C GLU A 97 1.20 3.99 0.56
N LEU A 98 2.41 4.41 0.91
CA LEU A 98 3.21 3.81 1.97
C LEU A 98 3.21 4.76 3.16
N ARG A 99 3.05 4.22 4.37
CA ARG A 99 3.27 4.96 5.60
C ARG A 99 4.33 4.31 6.46
N LEU A 100 5.12 5.13 7.14
CA LEU A 100 6.11 4.67 8.10
C LEU A 100 6.25 5.61 9.29
N LYS A 101 6.68 5.06 10.42
CA LYS A 101 7.07 5.83 11.60
C LYS A 101 8.06 5.05 12.47
N PRO A 102 8.89 5.70 13.28
CA PRO A 102 9.59 5.01 14.35
C PRO A 102 8.61 4.34 15.32
N GLU A 103 8.96 3.16 15.81
CA GLU A 103 8.18 2.45 16.84
C GLU A 103 8.03 3.34 18.09
N GLY A 104 6.82 3.41 18.63
CA GLY A 104 6.48 4.27 19.77
C GLY A 104 6.18 5.74 19.44
N LYS A 105 6.33 6.18 18.18
CA LYS A 105 5.82 7.50 17.75
C LYS A 105 4.36 7.40 17.34
N GLU A 106 3.63 8.52 17.42
CA GLU A 106 2.22 8.58 17.02
C GLU A 106 2.07 8.96 15.55
N GLU A 107 2.81 9.97 15.09
CA GLU A 107 2.71 10.53 13.75
C GLU A 107 3.29 9.61 12.67
N TRP A 108 2.51 9.40 11.61
CA TRP A 108 2.93 8.66 10.42
C TRP A 108 3.49 9.63 9.37
N GLN A 109 4.61 9.26 8.77
CA GLN A 109 5.04 9.82 7.50
C GLN A 109 4.38 9.03 6.37
N THR A 110 3.71 9.72 5.46
CA THR A 110 3.02 9.10 4.33
C THR A 110 3.67 9.49 3.00
N VAL A 111 3.73 8.55 2.07
CA VAL A 111 4.35 8.71 0.75
C VAL A 111 3.46 8.08 -0.30
N PHE A 112 2.98 8.89 -1.24
CA PHE A 112 2.30 8.39 -2.43
C PHE A 112 3.34 7.81 -3.40
N VAL A 113 3.18 6.53 -3.73
CA VAL A 113 4.11 5.74 -4.56
C VAL A 113 3.66 5.69 -6.02
N GLY A 114 2.38 5.92 -6.29
CA GLY A 114 1.79 5.69 -7.61
C GLY A 114 1.68 4.19 -7.89
N GLN A 115 1.86 3.76 -9.13
CA GLN A 115 1.56 2.37 -9.55
C GLN A 115 2.69 1.35 -9.29
N GLN A 116 3.79 1.78 -8.66
CA GLN A 116 4.91 0.88 -8.38
C GLN A 116 4.59 -0.01 -7.17
N THR A 117 5.12 -1.24 -7.18
CA THR A 117 4.99 -2.21 -6.08
C THR A 117 6.23 -2.28 -5.20
N GLN A 118 7.07 -1.25 -5.28
CA GLN A 118 8.25 -1.10 -4.45
C GLN A 118 8.61 0.37 -4.30
N TYR A 119 9.27 0.71 -3.20
CA TYR A 119 9.70 2.07 -2.94
C TYR A 119 10.98 2.14 -2.11
N LYS A 120 11.80 3.16 -2.41
CA LYS A 120 13.05 3.46 -1.73
C LYS A 120 12.83 4.61 -0.74
N VAL A 121 12.80 4.31 0.55
CA VAL A 121 12.71 5.32 1.60
C VAL A 121 14.10 5.75 2.06
N LEU A 122 14.33 7.07 2.04
CA LEU A 122 15.58 7.72 2.44
C LEU A 122 15.38 8.49 3.76
N LYS A 123 16.47 9.05 4.29
CA LYS A 123 16.47 9.93 5.49
C LYS A 123 15.89 9.27 6.75
N LEU A 124 16.19 7.99 6.94
CA LEU A 124 15.81 7.24 8.14
C LEU A 124 16.79 7.52 9.28
N TYR A 125 16.29 7.58 10.50
CA TYR A 125 17.14 7.67 11.68
C TYR A 125 17.77 6.31 11.98
N HIS A 126 19.09 6.31 12.16
CA HIS A 126 19.84 5.12 12.52
C HIS A 126 19.44 4.63 13.92
N GLY A 127 19.50 3.32 14.14
CA GLY A 127 19.23 2.74 15.45
C GLY A 127 17.77 2.65 15.85
N LEU A 128 16.84 3.19 15.05
CA LEU A 128 15.41 3.09 15.33
C LEU A 128 14.78 1.88 14.64
N LYS A 129 13.83 1.27 15.33
CA LYS A 129 12.87 0.33 14.73
C LYS A 129 11.75 1.13 14.08
N TYR A 130 11.37 0.76 12.87
CA TYR A 130 10.28 1.39 12.13
C TYR A 130 9.13 0.40 11.95
N VAL A 131 7.91 0.95 11.97
CA VAL A 131 6.68 0.29 11.55
C VAL A 131 6.34 0.82 10.16
N VAL A 132 5.97 -0.06 9.24
CA VAL A 132 5.67 0.26 7.84
C VAL A 132 4.39 -0.45 7.43
N GLN A 133 3.53 0.26 6.72
CA GLN A 133 2.32 -0.28 6.11
C GLN A 133 2.15 0.29 4.70
N VAL A 134 1.40 -0.42 3.87
CA VAL A 134 1.04 0.02 2.53
C VAL A 134 -0.46 -0.17 2.32
N ARG A 135 -1.09 0.75 1.59
CA ARG A 135 -2.46 0.62 1.10
C ARG A 135 -2.52 0.95 -0.39
N CYS A 136 -3.66 0.69 -1.01
CA CYS A 136 -3.88 0.97 -2.42
C CYS A 136 -5.24 1.62 -2.67
N ILE A 137 -5.34 2.28 -3.82
CA ILE A 137 -6.57 2.88 -4.32
C ILE A 137 -6.69 2.62 -5.83
N PRO A 138 -7.88 2.30 -6.35
CA PRO A 138 -8.14 2.34 -7.80
C PRO A 138 -8.11 3.78 -8.35
N ASP A 139 -8.22 3.94 -9.66
CA ASP A 139 -8.39 5.27 -10.29
C ASP A 139 -9.68 5.98 -9.81
N ARG A 140 -10.72 5.19 -9.56
CA ARG A 140 -12.01 5.63 -9.01
C ARG A 140 -12.43 4.66 -7.94
N GLY A 141 -12.78 5.16 -6.76
CA GLY A 141 -13.16 4.34 -5.62
C GLY A 141 -12.49 4.78 -4.33
N GLU A 142 -12.41 3.83 -3.41
CA GLU A 142 -12.00 4.07 -2.04
C GLU A 142 -10.64 3.44 -1.74
N TRP A 143 -9.95 4.00 -0.75
CA TRP A 143 -8.73 3.41 -0.23
C TRP A 143 -9.01 2.04 0.39
N SER A 144 -8.12 1.07 0.14
CA SER A 144 -8.07 -0.12 0.98
C SER A 144 -7.66 0.23 2.41
N GLU A 145 -7.98 -0.68 3.31
CA GLU A 145 -7.36 -0.71 4.63
C GLU A 145 -5.83 -0.80 4.50
N TRP A 146 -5.14 -0.32 5.53
CA TRP A 146 -3.70 -0.50 5.62
C TRP A 146 -3.35 -1.99 5.73
N SER A 147 -2.28 -2.42 5.07
CA SER A 147 -1.72 -3.77 5.25
C SER A 147 -1.38 -4.04 6.72
N SER A 148 -1.18 -5.31 7.07
CA SER A 148 -0.58 -5.64 8.37
C SER A 148 0.74 -4.90 8.57
N GLU A 149 1.03 -4.56 9.83
CA GLU A 149 2.25 -3.86 10.20
C GLU A 149 3.48 -4.72 9.94
N SER A 150 4.46 -4.15 9.25
CA SER A 150 5.78 -4.74 9.07
C SER A 150 6.82 -3.92 9.80
N TYR A 151 7.76 -4.61 10.44
CA TYR A 151 8.74 -3.99 11.33
C TYR A 151 10.15 -4.19 10.81
N ILE A 152 10.99 -3.16 10.92
CA ILE A 152 12.41 -3.28 10.58
C ILE A 152 13.30 -2.42 11.46
N GLN A 153 14.42 -2.99 11.91
CA GLN A 153 15.44 -2.27 12.67
C GLN A 153 16.43 -1.61 11.70
N ILE A 154 16.58 -0.29 11.79
CA ILE A 154 17.62 0.42 11.06
C ILE A 154 18.94 0.26 11.84
N PRO A 155 20.02 -0.25 11.21
CA PRO A 155 21.31 -0.38 11.86
C PRO A 155 21.83 0.94 12.42
N ASN A 156 22.52 0.88 13.56
CA ASN A 156 23.37 1.99 13.98
C ASN A 156 24.46 2.20 12.93
N GLY A 157 24.65 3.43 12.49
CA GLY A 157 25.64 3.75 11.46
C GLY A 157 27.07 3.63 11.97
N TYR A 158 27.59 2.41 12.14
CA TYR A 158 29.02 2.15 12.34
C TYR A 158 29.42 0.76 11.81
N LYS A 159 29.93 0.75 10.57
CA LYS A 159 31.16 0.03 10.23
C LYS A 159 31.93 0.90 9.23
N HIS A 160 32.86 1.71 9.74
CA HIS A 160 34.06 1.97 8.95
C HIS A 160 34.72 0.61 8.69
N MET A 161 34.46 0.01 7.53
CA MET A 161 35.51 -0.80 6.92
C MET A 161 36.60 0.18 6.50
N GLY A 162 37.47 0.53 7.43
CA GLY A 162 38.73 1.15 7.10
C GLY A 162 39.43 0.23 6.12
N LYS A 163 39.43 0.60 4.83
CA LYS A 163 40.49 0.15 3.94
C LYS A 163 41.76 0.70 4.58
N LEU A 164 42.50 -0.17 5.26
CA LEU A 164 43.84 0.10 5.75
C LEU A 164 44.71 0.29 4.50
N PHE A 165 44.70 1.48 3.92
CA PHE A 165 45.74 1.89 2.99
C PHE A 165 47.01 2.04 3.83
N LYS A 166 47.80 0.97 3.93
CA LYS A 166 49.19 1.07 4.34
C LYS A 166 49.86 2.02 3.36
N ARG A 167 50.05 3.28 3.74
CA ARG A 167 50.98 4.19 3.07
C ARG A 167 52.35 3.52 3.17
N LYS A 168 52.88 3.00 2.05
CA LYS A 168 54.31 2.74 1.94
C LYS A 168 55.00 4.09 2.07
N MET A 169 55.65 4.33 3.20
CA MET A 169 56.64 5.40 3.30
C MET A 169 57.80 5.01 2.38
N TYR A 170 57.96 5.72 1.27
CA TYR A 170 59.21 5.71 0.53
C TYR A 170 60.18 6.62 1.28
N THR A 171 61.23 6.03 1.86
CA THR A 171 62.43 6.76 2.31
C THR A 171 63.13 7.35 1.09
N PRO A 172 63.44 8.66 1.05
CA PRO A 172 64.30 9.20 0.01
C PRO A 172 65.73 8.72 0.24
N MET A 173 66.28 8.04 -0.77
CA MET A 173 67.69 7.66 -0.84
C MET A 173 68.50 8.93 -1.10
N VAL A 174 69.36 9.29 -0.14
CA VAL A 174 70.35 10.36 -0.30
C VAL A 174 71.42 9.85 -1.27
N LEU A 175 71.54 10.46 -2.45
CA LEU A 175 72.73 10.29 -3.28
C LEU A 175 73.82 11.24 -2.78
N SER A 176 74.86 10.67 -2.16
CA SER A 176 76.16 11.31 -2.02
C SER A 176 76.95 11.13 -3.32
N SER A 177 77.50 12.23 -3.83
CA SER A 177 78.43 12.30 -4.96
C SER A 177 79.70 11.45 -4.74
N PRO A 178 80.45 11.23 -5.83
CA PRO A 178 81.71 11.97 -5.97
C PRO A 178 81.70 12.95 -7.15
#